data_AF-A0A5Q2MY45-F1
#
_entry.id   AF-A0A5Q2MY45-F1
#
_cell.length_a   1.000
_cell.length_b   1.000
_cell.length_c   1.000
_cell.angle_alpha   90.00
_cell.angle_beta   90.00
_cell.angle_gamma   90.00
#
_symmetry.space_group_name_H-M   'P 1'
#
loop_
_entity.id
_entity.type
_entity.pdbx_description
1 polymer ?
#
loop_
_entity_poly.entity_id
_entity_poly.type
_entity_poly.pdbx_seq_one_letter_code
_entity_poly.pdbx_strand_id
1 'polypeptide(L)'
;MKEHGFPSGEVVFSEEKGDACLDMDVQLMIEDDPVFAKQVKEVGIPVFMVRQDYNIDFPALKMDWKMADIMWSKISLKSEKHILHR
;
A
#
# COMPACT_ATOMS: atom_id res chain seq x y z
N MET A 1 -14.54 -2.30 1.60
CA MET A 1 -13.68 -1.49 2.50
C MET A 1 -14.24 -1.42 3.92
N LYS A 2 -15.40 -0.80 4.15
CA LYS A 2 -16.00 -0.68 5.50
C LYS A 2 -16.33 -2.02 6.16
N GLU A 3 -16.80 -3.00 5.38
CA GLU A 3 -17.09 -4.37 5.84
C GLU A 3 -15.83 -5.15 6.26
N HIS A 4 -14.65 -4.68 5.85
CA HIS A 4 -13.36 -5.31 6.17
C HIS A 4 -12.56 -4.48 7.19
N GLY A 5 -13.19 -3.52 7.87
CA GLY A 5 -12.55 -2.69 8.89
C GLY A 5 -11.52 -1.69 8.35
N PHE A 6 -11.48 -1.45 7.03
CA PHE A 6 -10.62 -0.40 6.48
C PHE A 6 -11.25 0.98 6.74
N PRO A 7 -10.46 1.99 7.17
CA PRO A 7 -10.88 3.38 7.17
C PRO A 7 -11.43 3.80 5.81
N SER A 8 -12.33 4.77 5.83
CA SER A 8 -12.77 5.45 4.62
C SER A 8 -11.56 6.04 3.91
N GLY A 9 -11.42 5.71 2.64
CA GLY A 9 -10.39 6.24 1.75
C GLY A 9 -10.99 6.47 0.36
N GLU A 10 -10.25 7.21 -0.45
CA GLU A 10 -10.58 7.40 -1.85
C GLU A 10 -10.20 6.15 -2.66
N VAL A 11 -11.04 5.81 -3.64
CA VAL A 11 -10.73 4.77 -4.62
C VAL A 11 -10.37 5.49 -5.92
N VAL A 12 -9.10 5.37 -6.32
CA VAL A 12 -8.59 5.97 -7.56
C VAL A 12 -8.39 4.87 -8.60
N PHE A 13 -9.02 5.02 -9.75
CA PHE A 13 -8.83 4.14 -10.89
C PHE A 13 -7.76 4.73 -11.80
N SER A 14 -6.62 4.06 -11.93
CA SER A 14 -5.51 4.50 -12.78
C SER A 14 -4.79 3.31 -13.41
N GLU A 15 -4.38 3.48 -14.67
CA GLU A 15 -3.44 2.60 -15.38
C GLU A 15 -1.97 3.03 -15.16
N GLU A 16 -1.76 4.28 -14.73
CA GLU A 16 -0.48 4.88 -14.38
C GLU A 16 -0.42 5.08 -12.86
N LYS A 17 -0.12 4.00 -12.12
CA LYS A 17 -0.14 4.04 -10.66
C LYS A 17 1.04 4.82 -10.09
N GLY A 18 2.17 4.88 -10.80
CA GLY A 18 3.32 5.71 -10.40
C GLY A 18 2.95 7.18 -10.26
N ASP A 19 2.39 7.76 -11.31
CA ASP A 19 1.97 9.17 -11.34
C ASP A 19 0.84 9.44 -10.34
N ALA A 20 -0.15 8.55 -10.26
CA ALA A 20 -1.22 8.67 -9.28
C ALA A 20 -0.70 8.67 -7.83
N CYS A 21 0.33 7.87 -7.54
CA CYS A 21 0.95 7.87 -6.22
C CYS A 21 1.67 9.19 -5.90
N LEU A 22 2.30 9.84 -6.89
CA LEU A 22 2.91 11.16 -6.71
C LEU A 22 1.85 12.24 -6.45
N ASP A 23 0.79 12.27 -7.26
CA ASP A 23 -0.30 13.25 -7.14
C ASP A 23 -1.01 13.18 -5.78
N MET A 24 -1.07 11.97 -5.20
CA MET A 24 -1.70 11.69 -3.91
C MET A 24 -0.75 11.73 -2.72
N ASP A 25 0.53 12.08 -2.92
CA ASP A 25 1.57 12.09 -1.86
C ASP A 25 1.67 10.74 -1.11
N VAL A 26 1.59 9.63 -1.84
CA VAL A 26 1.68 8.28 -1.29
C VAL A 26 3.10 8.02 -0.77
N GLN A 27 3.20 7.73 0.53
CA GLN A 27 4.49 7.49 1.20
C GLN A 27 4.99 6.04 1.07
N LEU A 28 4.07 5.10 0.81
CA LEU A 28 4.34 3.66 0.72
C LEU A 28 3.22 2.98 -0.07
N MET A 29 3.59 2.05 -0.96
CA MET A 29 2.65 1.21 -1.69
C MET A 29 2.74 -0.26 -1.26
N ILE A 30 1.58 -0.92 -1.17
CA ILE A 30 1.45 -2.37 -1.08
C ILE A 30 0.84 -2.85 -2.40
N GLU A 31 1.54 -3.71 -3.13
CA GLU A 31 1.17 -4.15 -4.48
C GLU A 31 1.49 -5.64 -4.66
N ASP A 32 0.79 -6.35 -5.53
CA ASP A 32 1.13 -7.73 -5.88
C ASP A 32 1.59 -7.88 -7.34
N ASP A 33 1.16 -6.97 -8.22
CA ASP A 33 1.54 -6.98 -9.63
C ASP A 33 2.93 -6.34 -9.89
N PRO A 34 3.90 -7.08 -10.48
CA PRO A 34 5.20 -6.55 -10.89
C PRO A 34 5.15 -5.33 -11.81
N VAL A 35 4.17 -5.22 -12.71
CA VAL A 35 4.05 -4.13 -13.68
C VAL A 35 3.82 -2.82 -12.93
N PHE A 36 2.85 -2.81 -12.02
CA PHE A 36 2.53 -1.63 -11.23
C PHE A 36 3.58 -1.35 -10.15
N ALA A 37 4.12 -2.39 -9.51
CA ALA A 37 5.21 -2.24 -8.57
C ALA A 37 6.43 -1.57 -9.21
N LYS A 38 6.69 -1.85 -10.49
CA LYS A 38 7.76 -1.19 -11.25
C LYS A 38 7.49 0.30 -11.44
N GLN A 39 6.30 0.68 -11.92
CA GLN A 39 5.92 2.10 -12.09
C GLN A 39 6.12 2.90 -10.80
N VAL A 40 5.66 2.36 -9.66
CA VAL A 40 5.75 3.04 -8.36
C VAL A 40 7.21 3.13 -7.87
N LYS A 41 8.03 2.10 -8.12
CA LYS A 41 9.47 2.17 -7.80
C LYS A 41 10.23 3.17 -8.67
N GLU A 42 9.87 3.32 -9.94
CA GLU A 42 10.51 4.27 -10.87
C GLU A 42 10.32 5.72 -10.44
N VAL A 43 9.20 6.03 -9.79
CA VAL A 43 8.95 7.35 -9.18
C VAL A 43 9.51 7.51 -7.75
N GLY A 44 10.28 6.53 -7.27
CA GLY A 44 11.00 6.60 -6.00
C GLY A 44 10.16 6.29 -4.76
N ILE A 45 8.92 5.81 -4.91
CA ILE A 45 8.07 5.44 -3.79
C ILE A 45 8.41 4.01 -3.34
N PRO A 46 8.63 3.75 -2.04
CA PRO A 46 8.89 2.41 -1.55
C PRO A 46 7.70 1.48 -1.79
N VAL A 47 7.98 0.26 -2.25
CA VAL A 47 6.96 -0.78 -2.50
C VAL A 47 7.24 -2.01 -1.66
N PHE A 48 6.21 -2.45 -0.94
CA PHE A 48 6.16 -3.80 -0.42
C PHE A 48 5.28 -4.67 -1.31
N MET A 49 5.82 -5.82 -1.71
CA MET A 49 5.05 -6.77 -2.48
C MET A 49 4.35 -7.78 -1.59
N VAL A 50 3.06 -7.99 -1.83
CA VAL A 50 2.39 -9.18 -1.31
C VAL A 50 2.88 -10.37 -2.12
N ARG A 51 3.41 -11.39 -1.44
CA ARG A 51 3.99 -12.57 -2.09
C ARG A 51 2.94 -13.33 -2.88
N GLN A 52 3.19 -13.51 -4.16
CA GLN A 52 2.45 -14.36 -5.08
C GLN A 52 3.44 -15.22 -5.88
N ASP A 53 2.99 -16.35 -6.43
CA ASP A 53 3.86 -17.24 -7.20
C ASP A 53 4.48 -16.54 -8.42
N TYR A 54 3.71 -15.64 -9.05
CA TYR A 54 4.12 -14.93 -10.26
C TYR A 54 5.07 -13.75 -10.01
N ASN A 55 5.25 -13.31 -8.75
CA ASN A 55 6.10 -12.16 -8.41
C ASN A 55 7.37 -12.53 -7.62
N ILE A 56 7.70 -13.82 -7.55
CA ILE A 56 8.77 -14.34 -6.70
C ILE A 56 10.13 -13.69 -6.98
N ASP A 57 10.42 -13.40 -8.25
CA ASP A 57 11.71 -12.87 -8.71
C ASP A 57 11.76 -11.33 -8.75
N PHE A 58 10.64 -10.65 -8.51
CA PHE A 58 10.64 -9.19 -8.55
C PHE A 58 11.49 -8.63 -7.40
N PRO A 59 12.41 -7.67 -7.65
CA PRO A 59 13.38 -7.20 -6.66
C PRO A 59 12.76 -6.15 -5.72
N ALA A 60 11.83 -6.57 -4.87
CA ALA A 60 11.26 -5.75 -3.80
C ALA A 60 11.12 -6.56 -2.51
N LEU A 61 10.97 -5.85 -1.38
CA LEU A 61 10.65 -6.48 -0.11
C LEU A 61 9.29 -7.17 -0.23
N LYS A 62 9.21 -8.41 0.22
CA LYS A 62 7.99 -9.22 0.16
C LYS A 62 7.39 -9.42 1.55
N MET A 63 6.07 -9.46 1.62
CA MET A 63 5.30 -9.79 2.81
C MET A 63 4.19 -10.78 2.47
N ASP A 64 3.69 -11.50 3.46
CA ASP A 64 2.42 -12.20 3.34
C ASP A 64 1.25 -11.28 3.76
N TRP A 65 0.02 -11.70 3.47
CA TRP A 65 -1.18 -10.97 3.88
C TRP A 65 -1.32 -10.82 5.40
N LYS A 66 -0.76 -11.74 6.20
CA LYS A 66 -0.82 -11.63 7.67
C LYS A 66 0.05 -10.48 8.16
N MET A 67 1.22 -10.30 7.59
CA MET A 67 2.09 -9.17 7.87
C MET A 67 1.47 -7.85 7.40
N ALA A 68 0.84 -7.84 6.22
CA ALA A 68 0.10 -6.68 5.73
C ALA A 68 -1.00 -6.26 6.73
N ASP A 69 -1.78 -7.21 7.23
CA ASP A 69 -2.83 -6.99 8.24
C ASP A 69 -2.28 -6.48 9.58
N ILE A 70 -1.16 -7.04 10.06
CA ILE A 70 -0.48 -6.56 11.28
C ILE A 70 0.04 -5.13 11.13
N MET A 71 0.63 -4.77 9.98
CA MET A 71 1.06 -3.39 9.75
C MET A 71 -0.15 -2.45 9.73
N TRP A 72 -1.24 -2.87 9.11
CA TRP A 72 -2.46 -2.07 9.01
C TRP A 72 -3.13 -1.82 10.36
N SER A 73 -3.34 -2.87 11.17
CA SER A 73 -3.92 -2.75 12.51
C SER A 73 -3.15 -1.77 13.41
N LYS A 74 -1.81 -1.73 13.28
CA LYS A 74 -0.97 -0.78 14.02
C LYS A 74 -1.09 0.67 13.53
N ILE A 75 -1.33 0.88 12.24
CA ILE A 75 -1.53 2.21 11.65
C ILE A 75 -2.92 2.75 12.04
N SER A 76 -3.95 1.92 11.95
CA SER A 76 -5.32 2.25 12.34
C SER A 76 -5.41 2.70 13.81
N LEU A 77 -4.75 1.98 14.74
CA LEU A 77 -4.73 2.34 16.16
C LEU A 77 -3.99 3.66 16.49
N LYS A 78 -3.05 4.09 15.64
CA LYS A 78 -2.35 5.37 15.82
C LYS A 78 -3.18 6.56 15.35
N SER A 79 -3.97 6.37 14.28
CA SER A 79 -4.91 7.38 13.77
C SER A 79 -5.94 7.79 14.83
N GLU A 80 -6.52 6.82 15.54
CA GLU A 80 -7.53 7.10 16.58
C GLU A 80 -6.98 7.91 17.77
N LYS A 81 -5.73 7.68 18.17
CA LYS A 81 -5.10 8.42 19.28
C LYS A 81 -4.84 9.89 18.96
N HIS A 82 -4.70 10.25 17.69
CA HIS A 82 -4.49 11.65 17.28
C HIS A 82 -5.79 12.45 17.14
N ILE A 83 -6.94 11.78 17.00
CA ILE A 83 -8.25 12.44 16.90
C ILE A 83 -8.80 12.79 18.29
N LEU A 84 -8.40 12.07 19.34
CA LEU A 84 -8.88 12.29 20.71
C LEU A 84 -8.15 13.41 21.50
N HIS A 85 -7.19 14.10 20.89
CA HIS A 85 -6.43 15.19 21.51
C HIS A 85 -6.51 16.54 20.77
N ARG A 86 -7.59 16.78 20.01
CA ARG A 86 -7.89 18.10 19.43
C ARG A 86 -9.19 18.68 19.99
#